data_AF-A0A5B7RB86-F1
#
_entry.id   AF-A0A5B7RB86-F1
#
_cell.length_a   1.000
_cell.length_b   1.000
_cell.length_c   1.000
_cell.angle_alpha   90.00
_cell.angle_beta   90.00
_cell.angle_gamma   90.00
#
_symmetry.space_group_name_H-M   'P 1'
#
loop_
_entity.id
_entity.type
_entity.pdbx_description
1 polymer ?
#
loop_
_entity_poly.entity_id
_entity_poly.type
_entity_poly.pdbx_seq_one_letter_code
_entity_poly.pdbx_strand_id
1 'polypeptide(L)'
;MRFLSVFDQNSPTPAIDPTRDRLDSATCTRLSAYLRAGVRLMGTTQKVPDVLTESSTPIVPISIHTDGEYVWSMAVAYYVETHRISTGEEFLVHCASNGWTVPSLSFAEVEEGLAFVNASRPTP
;
A
#
# COMPACT_ATOMS: atom_id res chain seq x y z
N MET A 1 -14.12 4.29 -2.52
CA MET A 1 -12.80 3.74 -2.18
C MET A 1 -12.23 2.85 -3.27
N ARG A 2 -10.90 2.72 -3.35
CA ARG A 2 -10.18 1.86 -4.32
C ARG A 2 -9.03 1.13 -3.63
N PHE A 3 -8.64 -0.03 -4.15
CA PHE A 3 -7.42 -0.71 -3.68
C PHE A 3 -6.20 -0.21 -4.43
N LEU A 4 -5.15 0.10 -3.66
CA LEU A 4 -3.81 0.28 -4.18
C LEU A 4 -2.99 -0.99 -3.96
N SER A 5 -2.41 -1.51 -5.04
CA SER A 5 -1.50 -2.65 -5.02
C SER A 5 -0.33 -2.42 -5.96
N VAL A 6 0.86 -2.88 -5.54
CA VAL A 6 2.06 -2.96 -6.40
C VAL A 6 2.22 -4.34 -7.04
N PHE A 7 1.43 -5.32 -6.59
CA PHE A 7 1.45 -6.68 -7.12
C PHE A 7 0.68 -6.75 -8.44
N ASP A 8 1.17 -7.59 -9.34
CA ASP A 8 0.51 -7.89 -10.60
C ASP A 8 -0.83 -8.61 -10.37
N GLN A 9 -1.90 -8.08 -10.96
CA GLN A 9 -3.24 -8.64 -10.85
C GLN A 9 -3.42 -9.90 -11.71
N ASN A 10 -2.56 -10.12 -12.70
CA ASN A 10 -2.63 -11.28 -13.60
C ASN A 10 -1.85 -12.50 -13.07
N SER A 11 -1.22 -12.38 -11.89
CA SER A 11 -0.42 -13.46 -11.31
C SER A 11 -1.23 -14.23 -10.26
N PRO A 12 -1.19 -15.59 -10.27
CA PRO A 12 -1.84 -16.41 -9.25
C PRO A 12 -1.14 -16.31 -7.89
N THR A 13 0.08 -15.79 -7.86
CA THR A 13 0.87 -15.53 -6.64
C THR A 13 1.25 -14.05 -6.57
N PRO A 14 1.48 -13.49 -5.36
CA PRO A 14 1.99 -12.13 -5.23
C PRO A 14 3.34 -11.99 -5.95
N ALA A 15 3.35 -11.25 -7.05
CA ALA A 15 4.53 -10.98 -7.85
C ALA A 15 4.57 -9.49 -8.22
N ILE A 16 5.76 -8.94 -8.35
CA ILE A 16 5.97 -7.57 -8.82
C ILE A 16 6.77 -7.67 -10.12
N ASP A 17 6.27 -7.05 -11.19
CA ASP A 17 6.99 -7.00 -12.46
C ASP A 17 8.36 -6.32 -12.26
N PRO A 18 9.48 -7.01 -12.56
CA PRO A 18 10.80 -6.44 -12.41
C PRO A 18 11.05 -5.22 -13.31
N THR A 19 10.32 -5.11 -14.44
CA THR A 19 10.43 -4.00 -15.40
C THR A 19 9.65 -2.76 -14.97
N ARG A 20 8.88 -2.84 -13.88
CA ARG A 20 8.10 -1.71 -13.37
C ARG A 20 8.97 -0.51 -13.05
N ASP A 21 8.50 0.68 -13.42
CA ASP A 21 9.24 1.91 -13.22
C ASP A 21 9.67 2.13 -11.78
N ARG A 22 10.86 2.72 -11.63
CA ARG A 22 11.45 3.06 -10.34
C ARG A 22 11.30 4.56 -10.09
N LEU A 23 10.82 4.88 -8.90
CA LEU A 23 10.69 6.25 -8.43
C LEU A 23 12.07 6.88 -8.18
N ASP A 24 12.16 8.19 -8.42
CA ASP A 24 13.30 8.95 -7.93
C ASP A 24 13.33 8.98 -6.39
N SER A 25 14.49 9.27 -5.84
CA SER A 25 14.73 9.23 -4.39
C SER A 25 13.78 10.16 -3.61
N ALA A 26 13.50 11.36 -4.13
CA ALA A 26 12.71 12.35 -3.42
C ALA A 26 11.23 11.97 -3.41
N THR A 27 10.70 11.50 -4.54
CA THR A 27 9.32 10.98 -4.63
C THR A 27 9.15 9.73 -3.78
N CYS A 28 10.12 8.81 -3.80
CA CYS A 28 10.11 7.63 -2.95
C CYS A 28 9.99 8.00 -1.46
N THR A 29 10.80 8.93 -0.96
CA THR A 29 10.75 9.36 0.44
C THR A 29 9.41 9.99 0.82
N ARG A 30 8.83 10.83 -0.05
CA ARG A 30 7.51 11.44 0.22
C ARG A 30 6.39 10.41 0.21
N LEU A 31 6.40 9.52 -0.79
CA LEU A 31 5.37 8.50 -0.96
C LEU A 31 5.42 7.46 0.16
N SER A 32 6.61 6.99 0.56
CA SER A 32 6.74 6.04 1.67
C SER A 32 6.28 6.65 2.99
N ALA A 33 6.58 7.94 3.22
CA ALA A 33 6.08 8.68 4.38
C ALA A 33 4.54 8.80 4.37
N TYR A 34 3.94 9.16 3.22
CA TYR A 34 2.49 9.23 3.06
C TYR A 34 1.83 7.88 3.37
N LEU A 35 2.30 6.80 2.72
CA LEU A 35 1.76 5.45 2.90
C LEU A 35 1.88 4.96 4.35
N ARG A 36 2.97 5.32 5.05
CA ARG A 36 3.18 4.99 6.48
C ARG A 36 2.30 5.82 7.41
N ALA A 37 1.95 7.05 7.02
CA ALA A 37 1.09 7.94 7.78
C ALA A 37 -0.41 7.61 7.63
N GLY A 38 -0.77 6.69 6.73
CA GLY A 38 -2.16 6.24 6.54
C GLY A 38 -2.84 5.81 7.84
N VAL A 39 -4.14 6.05 7.95
CA VAL A 39 -4.95 5.58 9.08
C VAL A 39 -5.03 4.07 9.05
N ARG A 40 -4.67 3.40 10.15
CA ARG A 40 -4.65 1.94 10.24
C ARG A 40 -6.07 1.39 10.40
N LEU A 41 -6.55 0.66 9.40
CA LEU A 41 -7.83 -0.05 9.45
C LEU A 41 -7.71 -1.40 10.13
N MET A 42 -6.65 -2.16 9.80
CA MET A 42 -6.39 -3.47 10.40
C MET A 42 -4.91 -3.60 10.76
N GLY A 43 -4.65 -3.73 12.05
CA GLY A 43 -3.31 -3.98 12.57
C GLY A 43 -3.00 -5.46 12.69
N THR A 44 -1.79 -5.84 12.31
CA THR A 44 -1.24 -7.17 12.59
C THR A 44 0.28 -7.07 12.76
N THR A 45 0.85 -7.97 13.57
CA THR A 45 2.31 -8.15 13.69
C THR A 45 2.86 -9.10 12.63
N GLN A 46 1.98 -9.75 11.85
CA GLN A 46 2.38 -10.66 10.78
C GLN A 46 3.18 -9.92 9.69
N LYS A 47 4.14 -10.66 9.14
CA LYS A 47 4.97 -10.25 8.01
C LYS A 47 5.04 -11.40 7.01
N VAL A 48 5.28 -11.08 5.76
CA VAL A 48 5.51 -12.05 4.68
C VAL A 48 6.91 -11.89 4.11
N PRO A 49 7.46 -12.93 3.46
CA PRO A 49 8.72 -12.83 2.73
C PRO A 49 8.65 -11.75 1.64
N ASP A 50 9.80 -11.17 1.33
CA ASP A 50 9.93 -10.22 0.23
C ASP A 50 10.02 -10.97 -1.10
N VAL A 51 9.03 -10.74 -1.98
CA VAL A 51 8.88 -11.46 -3.26
C VAL A 51 9.95 -11.08 -4.29
N LEU A 52 10.67 -9.97 -4.08
CA LEU A 52 11.78 -9.55 -4.92
C LEU A 52 13.13 -10.10 -4.44
N THR A 53 13.14 -10.85 -3.34
CA THR A 53 14.35 -11.51 -2.81
C THR A 53 14.16 -13.02 -2.78
N GLU A 54 15.27 -13.75 -2.85
CA GLU A 54 15.25 -15.21 -2.64
C GLU A 54 15.10 -15.60 -1.15
N SER A 55 15.01 -14.64 -0.24
CA SER A 55 14.94 -14.90 1.19
C SER A 55 13.52 -15.22 1.64
N SER A 56 13.35 -16.36 2.30
CA SER A 56 12.10 -16.74 2.97
C SER A 56 11.87 -16.02 4.31
N THR A 57 12.73 -15.07 4.68
CA THR A 57 12.61 -14.37 5.97
C THR A 57 11.46 -13.36 5.91
N PRO A 58 10.45 -13.46 6.79
CA PRO A 58 9.29 -12.57 6.76
C PRO A 58 9.64 -11.17 7.27
N ILE A 59 9.74 -10.21 6.36
CA ILE A 59 10.12 -8.82 6.65
C ILE A 59 9.06 -7.80 6.21
N VAL A 60 8.21 -8.15 5.25
CA VAL A 60 7.23 -7.24 4.65
C VAL A 60 5.96 -7.18 5.51
N PRO A 61 5.63 -6.04 6.13
CA PRO A 61 4.44 -5.90 6.96
C PRO A 61 3.15 -5.92 6.12
N ILE A 62 2.09 -6.54 6.64
CA ILE A 62 0.81 -6.70 5.92
C ILE A 62 -0.39 -6.07 6.63
N SER A 63 -0.16 -5.08 7.50
CA SER A 63 -1.25 -4.28 8.07
C SER A 63 -1.95 -3.47 6.97
N ILE A 64 -3.25 -3.22 7.13
CA ILE A 64 -4.06 -2.49 6.15
C ILE A 64 -4.28 -1.06 6.63
N HIS A 65 -4.05 -0.11 5.72
CA HIS A 65 -4.12 1.33 5.95
C HIS A 65 -4.99 2.01 4.88
N THR A 66 -5.45 3.23 5.18
CA THR A 66 -6.28 4.05 4.29
C THR A 66 -5.96 5.55 4.46
N ASP A 67 -6.27 6.33 3.43
CA ASP A 67 -6.37 7.81 3.48
C ASP A 67 -7.79 8.31 3.24
N GLY A 68 -8.80 7.43 3.28
CA GLY A 68 -10.20 7.73 3.04
C GLY A 68 -10.65 7.42 1.60
N GLU A 69 -9.74 7.47 0.63
CA GLU A 69 -10.06 7.17 -0.77
C GLU A 69 -9.41 5.88 -1.25
N TYR A 70 -8.14 5.67 -0.88
CA TYR A 70 -7.37 4.48 -1.19
C TYR A 70 -7.19 3.61 0.04
N VAL A 71 -7.22 2.30 -0.17
CA VAL A 71 -6.88 1.29 0.82
C VAL A 71 -5.67 0.50 0.32
N TRP A 72 -4.68 0.30 1.18
CA TRP A 72 -3.45 -0.43 0.83
C TRP A 72 -2.95 -1.30 1.97
N SER A 73 -2.17 -2.32 1.60
CA SER A 73 -1.32 -3.05 2.53
C SER A 73 -0.02 -2.27 2.77
N MET A 74 0.50 -2.32 3.99
CA MET A 74 1.83 -1.78 4.34
C MET A 74 2.98 -2.41 3.52
N ALA A 75 2.71 -3.51 2.81
CA ALA A 75 3.62 -4.04 1.81
C ALA A 75 3.93 -3.00 0.72
N VAL A 76 2.94 -2.21 0.28
CA VAL A 76 3.14 -1.15 -0.73
C VAL A 76 4.17 -0.13 -0.23
N ALA A 77 4.06 0.31 1.01
CA ALA A 77 5.02 1.23 1.62
C ALA A 77 6.44 0.61 1.66
N TYR A 78 6.54 -0.67 2.00
CA TYR A 78 7.81 -1.40 2.03
C TYR A 78 8.47 -1.46 0.65
N TYR A 79 7.72 -1.81 -0.40
CA TYR A 79 8.26 -1.92 -1.76
C TYR A 79 8.61 -0.56 -2.37
N VAL A 80 7.84 0.49 -2.06
CA VAL A 80 8.21 1.87 -2.41
C VAL A 80 9.52 2.24 -1.73
N GLU A 81 9.63 2.07 -0.42
CA GLU A 81 10.81 2.50 0.35
C GLU A 81 12.07 1.70 0.02
N THR A 82 11.96 0.38 -0.03
CA THR A 82 13.10 -0.53 -0.18
C THR A 82 13.51 -0.68 -1.64
N HIS A 83 12.53 -0.82 -2.54
CA HIS A 83 12.76 -1.19 -3.94
C HIS A 83 12.41 -0.07 -4.92
N ARG A 84 11.93 1.09 -4.44
CA ARG A 84 11.49 2.24 -5.26
C ARG A 84 10.42 1.89 -6.29
N ILE A 85 9.60 0.88 -6.01
CA ILE A 85 8.54 0.47 -6.94
C ILE A 85 7.52 1.60 -7.10
N SER A 86 7.25 2.00 -8.34
CA SER A 86 6.18 2.95 -8.63
C SER A 86 4.79 2.36 -8.36
N THR A 87 3.96 3.12 -7.65
CA THR A 87 2.53 2.81 -7.44
C THR A 87 1.66 3.11 -8.67
N GLY A 88 2.22 3.77 -9.68
CA GLY A 88 1.49 4.32 -10.83
C GLY A 88 1.20 5.82 -10.68
N GLU A 89 1.00 6.51 -11.81
CA GLU A 89 0.82 7.97 -11.85
C GLU A 89 -0.44 8.45 -11.14
N GLU A 90 -1.54 7.71 -11.24
CA GLU A 90 -2.82 8.10 -10.63
C GLU A 90 -2.70 8.31 -9.11
N PHE A 91 -2.07 7.38 -8.41
CA PHE A 91 -1.89 7.49 -6.96
C PHE A 91 -0.88 8.58 -6.59
N LEU A 92 0.15 8.79 -7.41
CA LEU A 92 1.11 9.89 -7.18
C LEU A 92 0.43 11.26 -7.30
N VAL A 93 -0.44 11.43 -8.29
CA VAL A 93 -1.23 12.66 -8.47
C VAL A 93 -2.16 12.87 -7.28
N HIS A 94 -2.83 11.82 -6.80
CA HIS A 94 -3.66 11.87 -5.59
C HIS A 94 -2.89 12.30 -4.33
N CYS A 95 -1.74 11.68 -4.07
CA CYS A 95 -0.88 12.07 -2.96
C CYS A 95 -0.42 13.53 -3.08
N ALA A 96 -0.08 13.97 -4.30
CA ALA A 96 0.33 15.34 -4.56
C ALA A 96 -0.81 16.35 -4.36
N SER A 97 -2.05 16.04 -4.76
CA SER A 97 -3.22 16.89 -4.51
C SER A 97 -3.53 17.03 -3.02
N ASN A 98 -3.22 16.00 -2.22
CA ASN A 98 -3.29 16.05 -0.75
C ASN A 98 -2.06 16.72 -0.10
N GLY A 99 -1.16 17.32 -0.90
CA GLY A 99 0.04 17.96 -0.38
C GLY A 99 0.99 16.99 0.33
N TRP A 100 1.00 15.71 -0.07
CA TRP A 100 1.78 14.64 0.55
C TRP A 100 1.48 14.44 2.04
N THR A 101 0.29 14.82 2.48
CA THR A 101 -0.17 14.63 3.87
C THR A 101 -1.47 13.85 3.88
N VAL A 102 -1.54 12.80 4.68
CA VAL A 102 -2.76 11.99 4.81
C VAL A 102 -3.86 12.85 5.46
N PRO A 103 -5.06 12.93 4.87
CA PRO A 103 -6.19 13.64 5.45
C PRO A 103 -6.58 13.05 6.81
N SER A 104 -7.09 13.91 7.71
CA SER A 104 -7.70 13.44 8.95
C SER A 104 -9.08 12.84 8.65
N LEU A 105 -9.25 11.56 8.96
CA LEU A 105 -10.50 10.86 8.71
C LEU A 105 -11.46 10.94 9.90
N SER A 106 -12.73 11.09 9.59
CA SER A 106 -13.83 10.90 10.53
C SER A 106 -14.00 9.41 10.87
N PHE A 107 -14.71 9.14 11.97
CA PHE A 107 -15.04 7.77 12.35
C PHE A 107 -15.83 7.03 11.27
N ALA A 108 -16.78 7.71 10.60
CA ALA A 108 -17.59 7.12 9.55
C ALA A 108 -16.75 6.69 8.33
N GLU A 109 -15.75 7.49 7.93
CA GLU A 109 -14.83 7.13 6.84
C GLU A 109 -13.94 5.93 7.20
N VAL A 110 -13.55 5.82 8.47
CA VAL A 110 -12.82 4.64 8.98
C VAL A 110 -13.71 3.39 8.95
N GLU A 111 -14.98 3.51 9.36
CA GLU A 111 -15.94 2.40 9.27
C GLU A 111 -16.22 1.97 7.83
N GLU A 112 -16.36 2.93 6.91
CA GLU A 112 -16.50 2.66 5.47
C GLU A 112 -15.30 1.87 4.94
N GLY A 113 -14.08 2.29 5.31
CA GLY A 113 -12.85 1.58 4.94
C GLY A 113 -12.81 0.17 5.47
N LEU A 114 -13.22 -0.04 6.71
CA LEU A 114 -13.27 -1.37 7.30
C LEU A 114 -14.31 -2.27 6.60
N ALA A 115 -15.50 -1.73 6.31
CA ALA A 115 -16.55 -2.43 5.59
C ALA A 115 -16.08 -2.82 4.17
N PHE A 116 -15.41 -1.90 3.47
CA PHE A 116 -14.83 -2.15 2.15
C PHE A 116 -13.79 -3.28 2.16
N VAL A 117 -12.88 -3.28 3.15
CA VAL A 117 -11.88 -4.36 3.31
C VAL A 117 -12.55 -5.71 3.59
N ASN A 118 -13.56 -5.74 4.45
CA ASN A 118 -14.26 -6.98 4.79
C ASN A 118 -15.05 -7.55 3.61
N ALA A 119 -15.72 -6.69 2.83
CA ALA A 119 -16.47 -7.11 1.64
C ALA A 119 -15.55 -7.67 0.52
N SER A 120 -14.28 -7.28 0.53
CA SER A 120 -13.30 -7.65 -0.50
C SER A 120 -12.49 -8.89 -0.15
N ARG A 121 -12.67 -9.45 1.06
CA ARG A 121 -12.09 -10.76 1.38
C ARG A 121 -12.88 -11.85 0.66
N PRO A 122 -12.22 -12.82 0.00
CA PRO A 122 -12.92 -14.01 -0.44
C PRO A 122 -13.57 -14.66 0.78
N THR A 123 -14.87 -14.92 0.71
CA THR A 123 -15.57 -15.73 1.70
C THR A 123 -14.91 -17.12 1.74
N PRO A 124 -14.67 -17.69 2.93
CA PRO A 124 -14.10 -19.02 3.05
C PRO A 124 -14.95 -20.09 2.36
#